data_AF-A0A7S2JQ75-F1
#
_entry.id   AF-A0A7S2JQ75-F1
#
_cell.length_a   1.000
_cell.length_b   1.000
_cell.length_c   1.000
_cell.angle_alpha   90.00
_cell.angle_beta   90.00
_cell.angle_gamma   90.00
#
_symmetry.space_group_name_H-M   'P 1'
#
loop_
_entity.id
_entity.type
_entity.pdbx_description
1 polymer ?
#
loop_
_entity_poly.entity_id
_entity_poly.type
_entity_poly.pdbx_seq_one_letter_code
_entity_poly.pdbx_strand_id
1 'polypeptide(L)'
;PTNFTYKNGSRAGLYSAYNNFTIDRHCRWMKEYGIDGVFVQSSVIANAASSIRRKHRDVVLDNIKHSSEIHGIYFAITFDISHANSESVYSDIIADWMYLVDSRKVTESLHYLHHNGKPVLKLWGFGFQNHPGDPAKVSSLMHWFQTSADEKYRATLVGGIPSYWRTLDRDSKSDPAWATVYRSFDFISPWTVGRVAQDIDIDNYVQNTVVGDMEE
;
A
#
# COMPACT_ATOMS: atom_id res chain seq x y z
N PRO A 1 -20.10 3.28 20.62
CA PRO A 1 -19.18 2.90 21.73
C PRO A 1 -18.89 1.40 21.65
N THR A 2 -17.70 0.94 22.05
CA THR A 2 -17.29 -0.46 21.85
C THR A 2 -17.74 -1.37 22.99
N ASN A 3 -17.63 -2.68 22.77
CA ASN A 3 -17.84 -3.72 23.77
C ASN A 3 -16.54 -4.11 24.50
N PHE A 4 -15.42 -3.44 24.19
CA PHE A 4 -14.15 -3.68 24.86
C PHE A 4 -14.09 -2.89 26.18
N THR A 5 -13.51 -3.49 27.20
CA THR A 5 -13.31 -2.87 28.51
C THR A 5 -11.85 -2.94 28.91
N TYR A 6 -11.36 -1.89 29.57
CA TYR A 6 -10.07 -1.92 30.23
C TYR A 6 -10.16 -2.78 31.50
N LYS A 7 -9.02 -3.18 32.06
CA LYS A 7 -8.95 -3.97 33.31
C LYS A 7 -9.69 -3.32 34.49
N ASN A 8 -9.82 -1.99 34.49
CA ASN A 8 -10.52 -1.23 35.53
C ASN A 8 -12.06 -1.18 35.32
N GLY A 9 -12.61 -1.92 34.34
CA GLY A 9 -14.05 -1.97 34.05
C GLY A 9 -14.58 -0.82 33.21
N SER A 10 -13.79 0.23 32.96
CA SER A 10 -14.20 1.32 32.06
C SER A 10 -14.17 0.87 30.60
N ARG A 11 -15.02 1.48 29.76
CA ARG A 11 -15.08 1.15 28.32
C ARG A 11 -13.79 1.59 27.63
N ALA A 12 -13.24 0.70 26.80
CA ALA A 12 -12.04 0.99 26.04
C ALA A 12 -12.34 1.95 24.87
N GLY A 13 -11.55 3.03 24.79
CA GLY A 13 -11.52 3.89 23.62
C GLY A 13 -10.80 3.19 22.47
N LEU A 14 -11.33 3.35 21.25
CA LEU A 14 -10.59 2.98 20.04
C LEU A 14 -10.00 4.23 19.41
N TYR A 15 -8.82 4.09 18.81
CA TYR A 15 -8.27 5.13 17.98
C TYR A 15 -9.16 5.34 16.74
N SER A 16 -9.08 6.53 16.17
CA SER A 16 -9.65 6.81 14.85
C SER A 16 -8.70 7.69 14.06
N ALA A 17 -8.34 7.23 12.86
CA ALA A 17 -7.56 7.99 11.89
C ALA A 17 -8.33 9.20 11.32
N TYR A 18 -9.66 9.23 11.49
CA TYR A 18 -10.50 10.37 11.12
C TYR A 18 -10.24 11.59 12.02
N ASN A 19 -9.76 11.37 13.25
CA ASN A 19 -9.42 12.44 14.17
C ASN A 19 -7.98 12.95 13.89
N ASN A 20 -7.86 14.22 13.52
CA ASN A 20 -6.58 14.84 13.16
C ASN A 20 -5.56 14.79 14.31
N PHE A 21 -5.97 14.96 15.58
CA PHE A 21 -5.07 14.89 16.74
C PHE A 21 -4.43 13.51 16.90
N THR A 22 -5.08 12.44 16.43
CA THR A 22 -4.50 11.10 16.42
C THR A 22 -3.37 11.01 15.40
N ILE A 23 -3.62 11.48 14.17
CA ILE A 23 -2.64 11.39 13.07
C ILE A 23 -1.46 12.32 13.32
N ASP A 24 -1.71 13.54 13.79
CA ASP A 24 -0.67 14.49 14.20
C ASP A 24 0.26 13.88 15.25
N ARG A 25 -0.29 13.23 16.27
CA ARG A 25 0.50 12.51 17.29
C ARG A 25 1.33 11.39 16.68
N HIS A 26 0.80 10.62 15.74
CA HIS A 26 1.54 9.56 15.08
C HIS A 26 2.68 10.12 14.23
N CYS A 27 2.46 11.19 13.46
CA CYS A 27 3.52 11.85 12.68
C CYS A 27 4.61 12.44 13.57
N ARG A 28 4.24 13.04 14.71
CA ARG A 28 5.22 13.51 15.71
C ARG A 28 6.06 12.35 16.24
N TRP A 29 5.44 11.22 16.60
CA TRP A 29 6.19 10.03 17.03
C TRP A 29 7.09 9.49 15.93
N MET A 30 6.62 9.42 14.69
CA MET A 30 7.46 9.02 13.56
C MET A 30 8.72 9.89 13.48
N LYS A 31 8.59 11.21 13.65
CA LYS A 31 9.73 12.12 13.70
C LYS A 31 10.66 11.84 14.88
N GLU A 32 10.10 11.69 16.09
CA GLU A 32 10.84 11.43 17.32
C GLU A 32 11.63 10.12 17.28
N TYR A 33 11.10 9.09 16.61
CA TYR A 33 11.71 7.77 16.52
C TYR A 33 12.46 7.52 15.20
N GLY A 34 12.64 8.53 14.35
CA GLY A 34 13.42 8.41 13.11
C GLY A 34 12.77 7.55 12.02
N ILE A 35 11.43 7.55 11.95
CA ILE A 35 10.67 6.90 10.88
C ILE A 35 10.38 7.96 9.80
N ASP A 36 11.00 7.84 8.63
CA ASP A 36 10.97 8.90 7.61
C ASP A 36 9.63 9.03 6.88
N GLY A 37 8.80 8.00 6.85
CA GLY A 37 7.55 8.05 6.09
C GLY A 37 6.61 6.88 6.30
N VAL A 38 5.42 7.00 5.70
CA VAL A 38 4.34 6.01 5.82
C VAL A 38 3.63 5.76 4.49
N PHE A 39 3.26 4.50 4.26
CA PHE A 39 2.31 4.14 3.21
C PHE A 39 0.88 4.18 3.76
N VAL A 40 0.05 5.05 3.20
CA VAL A 40 -1.36 5.24 3.56
C VAL A 40 -2.19 4.24 2.77
N GLN A 41 -2.68 3.21 3.45
CA GLN A 41 -3.41 2.12 2.81
C GLN A 41 -4.88 2.46 2.55
N SER A 42 -5.27 2.34 1.28
CA SER A 42 -6.65 2.48 0.81
C SER A 42 -7.11 1.18 0.17
N SER A 43 -8.14 0.55 0.74
CA SER A 43 -8.80 -0.59 0.09
C SER A 43 -9.53 -0.12 -1.16
N VAL A 44 -9.32 -0.79 -2.29
CA VAL A 44 -9.96 -0.44 -3.57
C VAL A 44 -11.49 -0.49 -3.49
N ILE A 45 -12.06 -1.31 -2.59
CA ILE A 45 -13.52 -1.39 -2.35
C ILE A 45 -14.08 -0.10 -1.75
N ALA A 46 -13.25 0.70 -1.07
CA ALA A 46 -13.67 1.99 -0.52
C ALA A 46 -13.83 3.07 -1.61
N ASN A 47 -13.48 2.79 -2.86
CA ASN A 47 -13.26 3.80 -3.89
C ASN A 47 -14.53 4.18 -4.68
N ALA A 48 -15.70 3.59 -4.40
CA ALA A 48 -16.94 4.03 -5.04
C ALA A 48 -17.20 5.53 -4.77
N ALA A 49 -17.39 6.31 -5.85
CA ALA A 49 -17.36 7.78 -5.87
C ALA A 49 -18.32 8.47 -4.87
N SER A 50 -19.45 7.84 -4.54
CA SER A 50 -20.47 8.38 -3.63
C SER A 50 -20.48 7.72 -2.25
N SER A 51 -19.55 6.82 -1.96
CA SER A 51 -19.58 6.04 -0.72
C SER A 51 -19.14 6.86 0.49
N ILE A 52 -19.78 6.60 1.64
CA ILE A 52 -19.35 7.14 2.93
C ILE A 52 -17.89 6.74 3.26
N ARG A 53 -17.45 5.59 2.71
CA ARG A 53 -16.08 5.08 2.88
C ARG A 53 -15.06 5.98 2.17
N ARG A 54 -15.35 6.44 0.95
CA ARG A 54 -14.51 7.41 0.24
C ARG A 54 -14.36 8.71 1.02
N LYS A 55 -15.47 9.29 1.48
CA LYS A 55 -15.43 10.53 2.29
C LYS A 55 -14.60 10.38 3.55
N HIS A 56 -14.77 9.25 4.26
CA HIS A 56 -13.97 8.95 5.44
C HIS A 56 -12.48 8.84 5.11
N ARG A 57 -12.14 8.10 4.05
CA ARG A 57 -10.77 7.95 3.57
C ARG A 57 -10.15 9.30 3.18
N ASP A 58 -10.90 10.15 2.49
CA ASP A 58 -10.40 11.46 2.05
C ASP A 58 -10.06 12.35 3.26
N VAL A 59 -10.85 12.29 4.35
CA VAL A 59 -10.51 12.98 5.61
C VAL A 59 -9.24 12.41 6.25
N VAL A 60 -9.09 11.07 6.25
CA VAL A 60 -7.84 10.45 6.74
C VAL A 60 -6.64 10.87 5.91
N LEU A 61 -6.80 10.97 4.59
CA LEU A 61 -5.76 11.42 3.66
C LEU A 61 -5.39 12.89 3.91
N ASP A 62 -6.37 13.75 4.17
CA ASP A 62 -6.10 15.16 4.51
C ASP A 62 -5.33 15.27 5.82
N ASN A 63 -5.73 14.49 6.83
CA ASN A 63 -5.06 14.46 8.12
C ASN A 63 -3.58 14.07 7.98
N ILE A 64 -3.27 13.02 7.21
CA ILE A 64 -1.89 12.58 7.02
C ILE A 64 -1.09 13.53 6.15
N LYS A 65 -1.66 14.10 5.08
CA LYS A 65 -1.00 15.12 4.27
C LYS A 65 -0.62 16.34 5.13
N HIS A 66 -1.58 16.86 5.88
CA HIS A 66 -1.36 18.01 6.76
C HIS A 66 -0.31 17.74 7.84
N SER A 67 -0.41 16.60 8.53
CA SER A 67 0.52 16.25 9.62
C SER A 67 1.92 15.95 9.09
N SER A 68 2.02 15.33 7.92
CA SER A 68 3.29 15.09 7.22
C SER A 68 4.03 16.39 6.93
N GLU A 69 3.31 17.41 6.45
CA GLU A 69 3.83 18.76 6.18
C GLU A 69 4.31 19.48 7.44
N ILE A 70 3.68 19.27 8.59
CA ILE A 70 4.09 19.86 9.88
C ILE A 70 5.35 19.18 10.43
N HIS A 71 5.37 17.85 10.45
CA HIS A 71 6.40 17.08 11.16
C HIS A 71 7.58 16.66 10.28
N GLY A 72 7.52 16.96 8.98
CA GLY A 72 8.58 16.63 8.04
C GLY A 72 8.68 15.13 7.74
N ILE A 73 7.53 14.46 7.63
CA ILE A 73 7.41 13.02 7.37
C ILE A 73 6.91 12.82 5.94
N TYR A 74 7.41 11.83 5.22
CA TYR A 74 6.92 11.50 3.88
C TYR A 74 5.68 10.59 3.92
N PHE A 75 4.84 10.67 2.90
CA PHE A 75 3.74 9.73 2.75
C PHE A 75 3.55 9.30 1.28
N ALA A 76 3.06 8.08 1.09
CA ALA A 76 2.70 7.53 -0.23
C ALA A 76 1.39 6.76 -0.13
N ILE A 77 0.69 6.58 -1.24
CA ILE A 77 -0.57 5.82 -1.25
C ILE A 77 -0.29 4.33 -1.49
N THR A 78 -1.05 3.46 -0.83
CA THR A 78 -1.16 2.04 -1.19
C THR A 78 -2.57 1.73 -1.65
N PHE A 79 -2.72 1.16 -2.84
CA PHE A 79 -3.94 0.49 -3.25
C PHE A 79 -3.90 -0.97 -2.81
N ASP A 80 -4.76 -1.31 -1.87
CA ASP A 80 -4.97 -2.67 -1.38
C ASP A 80 -6.15 -3.31 -2.11
N ILE A 81 -5.87 -4.36 -2.87
CA ILE A 81 -6.86 -5.07 -3.68
C ILE A 81 -7.57 -6.21 -2.93
N SER A 82 -7.39 -6.35 -1.61
CA SER A 82 -8.11 -7.30 -0.78
C SER A 82 -9.60 -7.20 -1.01
N HIS A 83 -10.22 -8.32 -1.40
CA HIS A 83 -11.63 -8.45 -1.75
C HIS A 83 -12.12 -7.53 -2.88
N ALA A 84 -11.22 -6.99 -3.70
CA ALA A 84 -11.60 -6.24 -4.90
C ALA A 84 -12.30 -7.16 -5.92
N ASN A 85 -13.19 -6.58 -6.72
CA ASN A 85 -13.82 -7.29 -7.83
C ASN A 85 -12.78 -7.49 -8.96
N SER A 86 -12.60 -8.73 -9.41
CA SER A 86 -11.60 -9.08 -10.43
C SER A 86 -11.82 -8.43 -11.80
N GLU A 87 -13.05 -8.05 -12.11
CA GLU A 87 -13.42 -7.40 -13.37
C GLU A 87 -13.11 -5.90 -13.35
N SER A 88 -13.39 -5.21 -12.24
CA SER A 88 -13.27 -3.75 -12.14
C SER A 88 -11.98 -3.25 -11.48
N VAL A 89 -11.21 -4.09 -10.78
CA VAL A 89 -10.05 -3.67 -9.97
C VAL A 89 -9.08 -2.75 -10.72
N TYR A 90 -8.81 -3.03 -12.00
CA TYR A 90 -7.88 -2.23 -12.81
C TYR A 90 -8.42 -0.82 -13.09
N SER A 91 -9.68 -0.71 -13.52
CA SER A 91 -10.33 0.58 -13.76
C SER A 91 -10.55 1.35 -12.46
N ASP A 92 -10.84 0.66 -11.36
CA ASP A 92 -11.06 1.28 -10.04
C ASP A 92 -9.77 1.90 -9.49
N ILE A 93 -8.62 1.24 -9.69
CA ILE A 93 -7.30 1.77 -9.34
C ILE A 93 -6.99 3.01 -10.17
N ILE A 94 -7.15 2.94 -11.50
CA ILE A 94 -6.85 4.06 -12.40
C ILE A 94 -7.75 5.27 -12.06
N ALA A 95 -9.06 5.06 -11.95
CA ALA A 95 -10.01 6.12 -11.68
C ALA A 95 -9.76 6.78 -10.30
N ASP A 96 -9.43 5.99 -9.28
CA ASP A 96 -9.12 6.55 -7.97
C ASP A 96 -7.78 7.29 -7.96
N TRP A 97 -6.76 6.79 -8.65
CA TRP A 97 -5.50 7.51 -8.78
C TRP A 97 -5.69 8.87 -9.46
N MET A 98 -6.41 8.90 -10.59
CA MET A 98 -6.74 10.15 -11.29
C MET A 98 -7.49 11.11 -10.37
N TYR A 99 -8.46 10.63 -9.57
CA TYR A 99 -9.15 11.45 -8.58
C TYR A 99 -8.20 12.02 -7.52
N LEU A 100 -7.29 11.20 -6.96
CA LEU A 100 -6.35 11.62 -5.94
C LEU A 100 -5.36 12.67 -6.47
N VAL A 101 -4.90 12.51 -7.71
CA VAL A 101 -4.03 13.47 -8.39
C VAL A 101 -4.79 14.76 -8.72
N ASP A 102 -5.96 14.66 -9.37
CA ASP A 102 -6.63 15.83 -9.92
C ASP A 102 -7.46 16.61 -8.91
N SER A 103 -8.20 15.90 -8.06
CA SER A 103 -9.16 16.51 -7.13
C SER A 103 -8.57 16.70 -5.73
N ARG A 104 -7.74 15.76 -5.27
CA ARG A 104 -7.10 15.85 -3.94
C ARG A 104 -5.71 16.47 -3.95
N LYS A 105 -5.12 16.64 -5.14
CA LYS A 105 -3.77 17.20 -5.31
C LYS A 105 -2.74 16.52 -4.43
N VAL A 106 -2.88 15.21 -4.24
CA VAL A 106 -2.11 14.48 -3.24
C VAL A 106 -0.61 14.53 -3.54
N THR A 107 -0.26 14.47 -4.83
CA THR A 107 1.12 14.48 -5.33
C THR A 107 1.74 15.87 -5.39
N GLU A 108 0.95 16.94 -5.18
CA GLU A 108 1.46 18.32 -5.11
C GLU A 108 2.06 18.66 -3.72
N SER A 109 1.88 17.79 -2.72
CA SER A 109 2.56 17.95 -1.43
C SER A 109 4.06 17.66 -1.59
N LEU A 110 4.91 18.56 -1.06
CA LEU A 110 6.36 18.33 -0.98
C LEU A 110 6.73 17.14 -0.09
N HIS A 111 5.78 16.67 0.73
CA HIS A 111 5.91 15.49 1.59
C HIS A 111 5.30 14.23 0.98
N TYR A 112 4.74 14.30 -0.24
CA TYR A 112 4.45 13.09 -0.98
C TYR A 112 5.77 12.45 -1.41
N LEU A 113 5.95 11.16 -1.18
CA LEU A 113 7.18 10.45 -1.52
C LEU A 113 7.35 10.39 -3.04
N HIS A 114 8.50 10.86 -3.53
CA HIS A 114 8.87 10.79 -4.93
C HIS A 114 10.18 10.01 -5.10
N HIS A 115 10.30 9.31 -6.22
CA HIS A 115 11.52 8.64 -6.63
C HIS A 115 11.71 8.83 -8.14
N ASN A 116 12.93 9.17 -8.57
CA ASN A 116 13.25 9.48 -9.98
C ASN A 116 12.25 10.46 -10.65
N GLY A 117 11.83 11.48 -9.90
CA GLY A 117 10.89 12.51 -10.38
C GLY A 117 9.43 12.07 -10.49
N LYS A 118 9.07 10.84 -10.12
CA LYS A 118 7.68 10.34 -10.13
C LYS A 118 7.15 10.13 -8.70
N PRO A 119 5.85 10.34 -8.47
CA PRO A 119 5.22 9.98 -7.20
C PRO A 119 5.32 8.47 -6.97
N VAL A 120 5.59 8.05 -5.74
CA VAL A 120 5.63 6.63 -5.36
C VAL A 120 4.22 6.13 -5.06
N LEU A 121 3.81 5.03 -5.69
CA LEU A 121 2.53 4.38 -5.49
C LEU A 121 2.73 2.89 -5.22
N LYS A 122 2.14 2.37 -4.14
CA LYS A 122 2.18 0.94 -3.84
C LYS A 122 0.92 0.23 -4.34
N LEU A 123 1.09 -0.86 -5.06
CA LEU A 123 0.03 -1.80 -5.41
C LEU A 123 0.19 -3.05 -4.54
N TRP A 124 -0.69 -3.24 -3.57
CA TRP A 124 -0.63 -4.36 -2.63
C TRP A 124 -1.66 -5.43 -3.01
N GLY A 125 -1.20 -6.68 -3.07
CA GLY A 125 -2.05 -7.87 -3.18
C GLY A 125 -2.04 -8.57 -4.55
N PHE A 126 -1.47 -7.97 -5.60
CA PHE A 126 -1.32 -8.69 -6.86
C PHE A 126 -0.32 -9.84 -6.72
N GLY A 127 -0.69 -11.02 -7.21
CA GLY A 127 0.14 -12.22 -7.21
C GLY A 127 -0.15 -13.19 -6.08
N PHE A 128 -0.89 -12.78 -5.04
CA PHE A 128 -1.34 -13.71 -4.00
C PHE A 128 -2.40 -14.68 -4.52
N GLN A 129 -2.37 -15.92 -4.03
CA GLN A 129 -3.31 -16.98 -4.44
C GLN A 129 -4.79 -16.63 -4.19
N ASN A 130 -5.07 -15.92 -3.09
CA ASN A 130 -6.41 -15.54 -2.66
C ASN A 130 -6.85 -14.14 -3.11
N HIS A 131 -6.08 -13.49 -3.99
CA HIS A 131 -6.39 -12.16 -4.52
C HIS A 131 -6.70 -12.19 -6.01
N PRO A 132 -7.52 -11.24 -6.51
CA PRO A 132 -7.76 -11.12 -7.94
C PRO A 132 -6.47 -10.74 -8.69
N GLY A 133 -6.49 -10.88 -10.00
CA GLY A 133 -5.37 -10.47 -10.86
C GLY A 133 -5.06 -11.49 -11.94
N ASP A 134 -4.96 -11.01 -13.16
CA ASP A 134 -4.44 -11.69 -14.34
C ASP A 134 -3.09 -11.05 -14.68
N PRO A 135 -2.00 -11.82 -14.85
CA PRO A 135 -0.66 -11.26 -15.00
C PRO A 135 -0.51 -10.36 -16.23
N ALA A 136 -1.23 -10.61 -17.33
CA ALA A 136 -1.18 -9.77 -18.51
C ALA A 136 -1.90 -8.42 -18.28
N LYS A 137 -3.06 -8.44 -17.61
CA LYS A 137 -3.77 -7.21 -17.22
C LYS A 137 -3.00 -6.39 -16.18
N VAL A 138 -2.36 -7.06 -15.21
CA VAL A 138 -1.49 -6.38 -14.23
C VAL A 138 -0.29 -5.75 -14.93
N SER A 139 0.37 -6.45 -15.85
CA SER A 139 1.45 -5.89 -16.67
C SER A 139 1.00 -4.65 -17.45
N SER A 140 -0.22 -4.69 -18.00
CA SER A 140 -0.81 -3.54 -18.72
C SER A 140 -1.08 -2.35 -17.80
N LEU A 141 -1.58 -2.61 -16.58
CA LEU A 141 -1.77 -1.58 -15.55
C LEU A 141 -0.44 -0.95 -15.13
N MET A 142 0.60 -1.76 -14.93
CA MET A 142 1.93 -1.27 -14.57
C MET A 142 2.53 -0.42 -15.69
N HIS A 143 2.43 -0.88 -16.94
CA HIS A 143 2.87 -0.13 -18.11
C HIS A 143 2.16 1.23 -18.22
N TRP A 144 0.85 1.28 -17.90
CA TRP A 144 0.11 2.54 -17.84
C TRP A 144 0.72 3.52 -16.84
N PHE A 145 0.90 3.10 -15.58
CA PHE A 145 1.51 3.94 -14.55
C PHE A 145 2.95 4.34 -14.85
N GLN A 146 3.77 3.45 -15.39
CA GLN A 146 5.19 3.73 -15.55
C GLN A 146 5.48 4.53 -16.83
N THR A 147 4.67 4.33 -17.88
CA THR A 147 4.99 4.76 -19.25
C THR A 147 3.84 5.47 -19.98
N SER A 148 2.69 4.82 -20.17
CA SER A 148 1.72 5.27 -21.20
C SER A 148 0.65 6.25 -20.70
N ALA A 149 0.46 6.42 -19.39
CA ALA A 149 -0.41 7.46 -18.84
C ALA A 149 0.12 8.86 -19.16
N ASP A 150 -0.75 9.88 -19.03
CA ASP A 150 -0.31 11.28 -18.97
C ASP A 150 0.72 11.45 -17.86
N GLU A 151 1.72 12.32 -18.07
CA GLU A 151 2.87 12.47 -17.17
C GLU A 151 2.48 12.67 -15.70
N LYS A 152 1.44 13.49 -15.45
CA LYS A 152 0.92 13.76 -14.10
C LYS A 152 0.35 12.53 -13.37
N TYR A 153 -0.02 11.48 -14.09
CA TYR A 153 -0.53 10.22 -13.51
C TYR A 153 0.53 9.14 -13.45
N ARG A 154 1.72 9.35 -14.01
CA ARG A 154 2.77 8.35 -13.96
C ARG A 154 3.30 8.19 -12.53
N ALA A 155 3.73 7.00 -12.17
CA ALA A 155 4.20 6.67 -10.84
C ALA A 155 5.41 5.73 -10.87
N THR A 156 6.22 5.81 -9.82
CA THR A 156 7.16 4.75 -9.44
C THR A 156 6.39 3.73 -8.61
N LEU A 157 6.39 2.47 -9.02
CA LEU A 157 5.55 1.45 -8.45
C LEU A 157 6.29 0.59 -7.43
N VAL A 158 5.67 0.44 -6.26
CA VAL A 158 6.06 -0.53 -5.24
C VAL A 158 5.08 -1.70 -5.27
N GLY A 159 5.57 -2.93 -5.45
CA GLY A 159 4.76 -4.14 -5.37
C GLY A 159 4.67 -4.64 -3.92
N GLY A 160 3.48 -4.59 -3.31
CA GLY A 160 3.17 -5.36 -2.11
C GLY A 160 2.82 -6.80 -2.50
N ILE A 161 3.82 -7.68 -2.57
CA ILE A 161 3.74 -8.98 -3.26
C ILE A 161 3.83 -10.16 -2.28
N PRO A 162 3.56 -11.40 -2.74
CA PRO A 162 3.78 -12.61 -1.96
C PRO A 162 5.22 -12.77 -1.47
N SER A 163 5.41 -13.50 -0.38
CA SER A 163 6.75 -13.85 0.13
C SER A 163 7.53 -14.74 -0.83
N TYR A 164 6.86 -15.67 -1.51
CA TYR A 164 7.48 -16.65 -2.39
C TYR A 164 7.36 -16.24 -3.87
N TRP A 165 7.42 -14.93 -4.12
CA TRP A 165 7.29 -14.33 -5.45
C TRP A 165 8.35 -14.84 -6.44
N ARG A 166 9.58 -15.07 -5.97
CA ARG A 166 10.69 -15.52 -6.81
C ARG A 166 10.51 -16.94 -7.31
N THR A 167 10.05 -17.83 -6.43
CA THR A 167 9.87 -19.27 -6.72
C THR A 167 8.47 -19.62 -7.24
N LEU A 168 7.53 -18.67 -7.23
CA LEU A 168 6.13 -18.86 -7.62
C LEU A 168 5.41 -19.99 -6.85
N ASP A 169 5.70 -20.09 -5.55
CA ASP A 169 5.18 -21.15 -4.67
C ASP A 169 4.40 -20.56 -3.48
N ARG A 170 3.82 -21.42 -2.64
CA ARG A 170 3.16 -21.11 -1.38
C ARG A 170 2.09 -20.03 -1.45
N ASP A 171 2.43 -18.78 -1.11
CA ASP A 171 1.47 -17.67 -1.12
C ASP A 171 1.40 -16.94 -2.46
N SER A 172 2.33 -17.24 -3.39
CA SER A 172 2.30 -16.76 -4.76
C SER A 172 1.41 -17.63 -5.66
N LYS A 173 0.82 -16.98 -6.67
CA LYS A 173 0.31 -17.64 -7.87
C LYS A 173 1.47 -18.32 -8.59
N SER A 174 1.17 -19.48 -9.19
CA SER A 174 2.14 -20.38 -9.82
C SER A 174 2.25 -20.22 -11.34
N ASP A 175 1.40 -19.41 -11.97
CA ASP A 175 1.53 -19.10 -13.40
C ASP A 175 2.88 -18.38 -13.64
N PRO A 176 3.77 -18.94 -14.50
CA PRO A 176 5.08 -18.38 -14.79
C PRO A 176 5.07 -16.91 -15.24
N ALA A 177 3.97 -16.42 -15.81
CA ALA A 177 3.85 -15.01 -16.21
C ALA A 177 3.97 -14.04 -15.02
N TRP A 178 3.70 -14.48 -13.79
CA TRP A 178 3.88 -13.65 -12.59
C TRP A 178 5.35 -13.31 -12.30
N ALA A 179 6.30 -14.17 -12.70
CA ALA A 179 7.72 -13.87 -12.54
C ALA A 179 8.12 -12.55 -13.24
N THR A 180 7.56 -12.30 -14.42
CA THR A 180 7.77 -11.05 -15.16
C THR A 180 7.08 -9.87 -14.49
N VAL A 181 5.86 -10.06 -13.98
CA VAL A 181 5.10 -9.01 -13.28
C VAL A 181 5.89 -8.52 -12.06
N TYR A 182 6.39 -9.43 -11.22
CA TYR A 182 7.12 -9.04 -10.01
C TYR A 182 8.37 -8.22 -10.32
N ARG A 183 9.12 -8.61 -11.36
CA ARG A 183 10.35 -7.90 -11.80
C ARG A 183 10.09 -6.62 -12.59
N SER A 184 8.83 -6.35 -12.94
CA SER A 184 8.44 -5.11 -13.62
C SER A 184 8.16 -3.96 -12.63
N PHE A 185 8.06 -4.24 -11.33
CA PHE A 185 7.94 -3.18 -10.32
C PHE A 185 9.28 -2.45 -10.16
N ASP A 186 9.22 -1.15 -9.88
CA ASP A 186 10.43 -0.38 -9.55
C ASP A 186 11.01 -0.80 -8.19
N PHE A 187 10.14 -1.20 -7.26
CA PHE A 187 10.51 -1.80 -5.97
C PHE A 187 9.53 -2.91 -5.58
N ILE A 188 10.01 -3.89 -4.82
CA ILE A 188 9.16 -4.93 -4.24
C ILE A 188 9.19 -4.89 -2.71
N SER A 189 8.08 -5.29 -2.11
CA SER A 189 7.87 -5.38 -0.67
C SER A 189 7.11 -6.68 -0.37
N PRO A 190 7.83 -7.82 -0.27
CA PRO A 190 7.23 -9.10 0.06
C PRO A 190 6.55 -9.08 1.44
N TRP A 191 5.37 -9.71 1.56
CA TRP A 191 4.59 -9.70 2.79
C TRP A 191 5.07 -10.74 3.81
N THR A 192 5.77 -10.28 4.84
CA THR A 192 6.39 -11.15 5.87
C THR A 192 5.55 -11.35 7.14
N VAL A 193 4.43 -10.64 7.30
CA VAL A 193 3.62 -10.74 8.52
C VAL A 193 3.02 -12.14 8.65
N GLY A 194 3.25 -12.76 9.81
CA GLY A 194 2.80 -14.12 10.09
C GLY A 194 3.62 -15.22 9.41
N ARG A 195 4.76 -14.90 8.78
CA ARG A 195 5.65 -15.91 8.16
C ARG A 195 6.45 -16.71 9.17
N VAL A 196 6.78 -16.09 10.29
CA VAL A 196 7.56 -16.68 11.37
C VAL A 196 6.68 -16.76 12.61
N ALA A 197 6.58 -17.94 13.19
CA ALA A 197 5.81 -18.15 14.42
C ALA A 197 6.72 -18.12 15.65
N GLN A 198 7.96 -18.56 15.47
CA GLN A 198 9.00 -18.59 16.49
C GLN A 198 10.30 -17.98 15.95
N ASP A 199 11.18 -17.55 16.85
CA ASP A 199 12.46 -16.95 16.47
C ASP A 199 13.32 -17.88 15.59
N ILE A 200 13.25 -19.20 15.82
CA ILE A 200 13.98 -20.20 15.02
C ILE A 200 13.48 -20.29 13.56
N ASP A 201 12.25 -19.86 13.28
CA ASP A 201 11.70 -19.84 11.92
C ASP A 201 12.29 -18.69 11.10
N ILE A 202 12.82 -17.64 11.76
CA ILE A 202 13.39 -16.47 11.10
C ILE A 202 14.63 -16.87 10.30
N ASP A 203 15.58 -17.57 10.93
CA ASP A 203 16.81 -17.99 10.26
C ASP A 203 16.49 -18.90 9.06
N ASN A 204 15.54 -19.81 9.23
CA ASN A 204 15.08 -20.69 8.15
C ASN A 204 14.43 -19.91 7.00
N TYR A 205 13.59 -18.92 7.29
CA TYR A 205 12.98 -18.08 6.27
C TYR A 205 14.03 -17.21 5.55
N VAL A 206 14.99 -16.66 6.28
CA VAL A 206 16.09 -15.88 5.70
C VAL A 206 16.91 -16.75 4.75
N GLN A 207 17.40 -17.90 5.20
CA GLN A 207 18.28 -18.76 4.41
C GLN A 207 17.58 -19.34 3.17
N ASN A 208 16.32 -19.77 3.30
CA ASN A 208 15.63 -20.48 2.22
C ASN A 208 14.79 -19.56 1.32
N THR A 209 14.63 -18.28 1.66
CA THR A 209 13.80 -17.34 0.88
C THR A 209 14.52 -16.02 0.66
N VAL A 210 14.81 -15.28 1.72
CA VAL A 210 15.35 -13.92 1.60
C VAL A 210 16.71 -13.88 0.91
N VAL A 211 17.63 -14.81 1.21
CA VAL A 211 18.96 -14.84 0.56
C VAL A 211 18.81 -14.95 -0.97
N GLY A 212 18.01 -15.89 -1.46
CA GLY A 212 17.80 -16.04 -2.89
C GLY A 212 17.03 -14.87 -3.53
N ASP A 213 16.18 -14.19 -2.76
CA ASP A 213 15.48 -12.98 -3.24
C ASP A 213 16.44 -11.78 -3.38
N MET A 214 17.49 -11.71 -2.56
CA MET A 214 18.50 -10.64 -2.58
C MET A 214 19.60 -10.84 -3.62
N GLU A 215 19.69 -12.04 -4.22
CA GLU A 215 20.66 -12.36 -5.28
C GLU A 215 20.20 -11.92 -6.68
N GLU A 216 18.94 -11.46 -6.82
CA GLU A 216 18.38 -10.89 -8.06
C GLU A 216 18.52 -9.36 -8.11
#